data_AF-A0A931K227-F1
#
_entry.id   AF-A0A931K227-F1
#
_cell.length_a   1.000
_cell.length_b   1.000
_cell.length_c   1.000
_cell.angle_alpha   90.00
_cell.angle_beta   90.00
_cell.angle_gamma   90.00
#
_symmetry.space_group_name_H-M   'P 1'
#
loop_
_entity.id
_entity.type
_entity.pdbx_description
1 polymer ?
#
loop_
_entity_poly.entity_id
_entity_poly.type
_entity_poly.pdbx_seq_one_letter_code
_entity_poly.pdbx_strand_id
1 'polypeptide(L)'
;MADTSRIPALAGARAATPHYDPKKHDPFFDGVSDALADKGFVVAGVDDLITWARTGSLMWMTFGLACCAVEMMQASMPRYDVERFGFAPRASPRQSDVMIVAGTLTNKMAPALRKVYDQMPEPRYVISMGSCANGGGYYHYSYAVVRGCDRIVPVDVYVPGCPPTAEALVYGILQLQKKIRREGSIER
;
A
#
# COMPACT_ATOMS: atom_id res chain seq x y z
N MET A 1 -56.90 29.67 -51.70
CA MET A 1 -56.35 30.31 -52.92
C MET A 1 -54.86 30.52 -52.66
N ALA A 2 -54.01 29.94 -53.51
CA ALA A 2 -52.53 29.88 -53.50
C ALA A 2 -51.93 29.09 -52.31
N ASP A 3 -51.44 27.84 -52.48
CA ASP A 3 -50.32 27.35 -53.30
C ASP A 3 -48.97 28.00 -52.96
N THR A 4 -48.20 27.31 -52.11
CA THR A 4 -46.76 27.52 -51.90
C THR A 4 -46.02 26.23 -52.26
N SER A 5 -46.17 25.79 -53.49
CA SER A 5 -45.18 24.96 -54.16
C SER A 5 -43.94 25.81 -54.50
N ARG A 6 -42.83 25.57 -53.78
CA ARG A 6 -41.46 25.83 -54.26
C ARG A 6 -40.42 25.16 -53.35
N ILE A 7 -39.74 24.18 -53.96
CA ILE A 7 -38.33 23.76 -53.76
C ILE A 7 -38.08 22.47 -52.93
N PRO A 8 -37.19 21.57 -53.40
CA PRO A 8 -37.38 20.13 -53.40
C PRO A 8 -36.50 19.36 -52.40
N ALA A 9 -36.76 18.05 -52.36
CA ALA A 9 -36.14 17.01 -51.53
C ALA A 9 -34.60 17.06 -51.43
N LEU A 10 -34.08 16.84 -50.20
CA LEU A 10 -32.96 15.92 -49.95
C LEU A 10 -32.79 15.60 -48.45
N ALA A 11 -32.94 14.31 -48.16
CA ALA A 11 -32.22 13.50 -47.18
C ALA A 11 -31.75 14.15 -45.85
N GLY A 12 -32.41 13.74 -44.76
CA GLY A 12 -31.89 13.86 -43.41
C GLY A 12 -32.28 12.62 -42.61
N ALA A 13 -31.55 11.53 -42.82
CA ALA A 13 -31.71 10.27 -42.12
C ALA A 13 -31.71 10.49 -40.59
N ARG A 14 -32.86 10.28 -39.93
CA ARG A 14 -32.85 9.94 -38.52
C ARG A 14 -32.34 8.50 -38.43
N ALA A 15 -31.02 8.36 -38.31
CA ALA A 15 -30.39 7.09 -38.01
C ALA A 15 -31.03 6.55 -36.72
N ALA A 16 -31.75 5.44 -36.86
CA ALA A 16 -32.30 4.71 -35.73
C ALA A 16 -31.12 4.24 -34.87
N THR A 17 -30.87 4.92 -33.75
CA THR A 17 -30.00 4.38 -32.71
C THR A 17 -30.67 3.12 -32.18
N PRO A 18 -30.02 1.94 -32.20
CA PRO A 18 -30.62 0.71 -31.71
C PRO A 18 -31.00 0.91 -30.24
N HIS A 19 -32.27 0.68 -29.93
CA HIS A 19 -32.80 0.70 -28.57
C HIS A 19 -32.16 -0.47 -27.80
N TYR A 20 -31.57 -0.19 -26.65
CA TYR A 20 -31.07 -1.23 -25.73
C TYR A 20 -32.26 -2.04 -25.21
N ASP A 21 -32.40 -3.27 -25.68
CA ASP A 21 -33.45 -4.21 -25.25
C ASP A 21 -32.86 -5.14 -24.18
N PRO A 22 -33.23 -5.00 -22.90
CA PRO A 22 -32.68 -5.78 -21.79
C PRO A 22 -33.06 -7.28 -21.84
N LYS A 23 -33.85 -7.72 -22.83
CA LYS A 23 -34.22 -9.13 -23.04
C LYS A 23 -33.44 -9.81 -24.17
N LYS A 24 -32.67 -9.06 -24.97
CA LYS A 24 -31.76 -9.63 -25.96
C LYS A 24 -30.39 -9.84 -25.33
N HIS A 25 -30.14 -11.07 -24.93
CA HIS A 25 -28.82 -11.58 -24.60
C HIS A 25 -27.93 -11.50 -25.85
N ASP A 26 -27.06 -10.48 -25.91
CA ASP A 26 -26.04 -10.39 -26.95
C ASP A 26 -24.97 -11.45 -26.64
N PRO A 27 -24.73 -12.43 -27.54
CA PRO A 27 -23.79 -13.54 -27.28
C PRO A 27 -22.35 -13.07 -27.04
N PHE A 28 -22.02 -11.85 -27.49
CA PHE A 28 -20.77 -11.19 -27.16
C PHE A 28 -20.69 -10.75 -25.68
N PHE A 29 -21.76 -10.15 -25.15
CA PHE A 29 -21.81 -9.71 -23.75
C PHE A 29 -21.91 -10.89 -22.78
N ASP A 30 -22.64 -11.94 -23.14
CA ASP A 30 -22.68 -13.17 -22.32
C ASP A 30 -21.35 -13.90 -22.31
N GLY A 31 -20.66 -14.01 -23.47
CA GLY A 31 -19.33 -14.61 -23.53
C GLY A 31 -18.26 -13.82 -22.77
N VAL A 32 -18.37 -12.49 -22.75
CA VAL A 32 -17.52 -11.62 -21.92
C VAL A 32 -17.89 -11.77 -20.44
N SER A 33 -19.18 -11.84 -20.09
CA SER A 33 -19.66 -12.04 -18.72
C SER A 33 -19.22 -13.37 -18.14
N ASP A 34 -19.36 -14.48 -18.88
CA ASP A 34 -18.92 -15.81 -18.47
C ASP A 34 -17.39 -15.88 -18.37
N ALA A 35 -16.66 -15.26 -19.31
CA ALA A 35 -15.21 -15.16 -19.21
C ALA A 35 -14.76 -14.31 -18.01
N LEU A 36 -15.52 -13.27 -17.64
CA LEU A 36 -15.26 -12.44 -16.46
C LEU A 36 -15.64 -13.17 -15.17
N ALA A 37 -16.69 -14.00 -15.18
CA ALA A 37 -17.14 -14.80 -14.04
C ALA A 37 -16.13 -15.91 -13.73
N ASP A 38 -15.71 -16.69 -14.74
CA ASP A 38 -14.75 -17.78 -14.56
C ASP A 38 -13.32 -17.28 -14.32
N LYS A 39 -12.83 -16.34 -15.13
CA LYS A 39 -11.48 -15.80 -14.94
C LYS A 39 -11.40 -14.88 -13.73
N GLY A 40 -12.45 -14.09 -13.46
CA GLY A 40 -12.51 -13.22 -12.30
C GLY A 40 -12.52 -13.99 -10.98
N PHE A 41 -13.23 -15.11 -10.89
CA PHE A 41 -13.23 -15.95 -9.69
C PHE A 41 -11.85 -16.59 -9.43
N VAL A 42 -11.19 -17.12 -10.47
CA VAL A 42 -9.86 -17.72 -10.33
C VAL A 42 -8.81 -16.67 -10.00
N VAL A 43 -8.81 -15.52 -10.67
CA VAL A 43 -7.87 -14.43 -10.40
C VAL A 43 -8.08 -13.88 -8.98
N ALA A 44 -9.31 -13.63 -8.57
CA ALA A 44 -9.62 -13.18 -7.21
C ALA A 44 -9.17 -14.19 -6.15
N GLY A 45 -9.40 -15.50 -6.37
CA GLY A 45 -8.93 -16.53 -5.44
C GLY A 45 -7.40 -16.61 -5.33
N VAL A 46 -6.69 -16.41 -6.44
CA VAL A 46 -5.21 -16.36 -6.45
C VAL A 46 -4.69 -15.08 -5.79
N ASP A 47 -5.34 -13.94 -6.03
CA ASP A 47 -5.04 -12.66 -5.40
C ASP A 47 -5.16 -12.74 -3.88
N ASP A 48 -6.25 -13.32 -3.40
CA ASP A 48 -6.51 -13.53 -1.97
C ASP A 48 -5.43 -14.43 -1.35
N LEU A 49 -5.02 -15.49 -2.05
CA LEU A 49 -3.96 -16.38 -1.58
C LEU A 49 -2.60 -15.68 -1.51
N ILE A 50 -2.21 -14.92 -2.54
CA ILE A 50 -0.95 -14.17 -2.57
C ILE A 50 -0.94 -13.13 -1.47
N THR A 51 -2.05 -12.43 -1.27
CA THR A 51 -2.20 -11.38 -0.27
C THR A 51 -2.20 -11.95 1.14
N TRP A 52 -2.83 -13.11 1.35
CA TRP A 52 -2.73 -13.87 2.59
C TRP A 52 -1.28 -14.29 2.89
N ALA A 53 -0.57 -14.83 1.89
CA ALA A 53 0.83 -15.22 2.05
C ALA A 53 1.71 -14.02 2.42
N ARG A 54 1.57 -12.88 1.71
CA ARG A 54 2.33 -11.65 2.00
C ARG A 54 2.04 -11.12 3.40
N THR A 55 0.78 -11.11 3.84
CA THR A 55 0.42 -10.57 5.15
C THR A 55 0.75 -11.50 6.31
N GLY A 56 0.82 -12.80 6.05
CA GLY A 56 1.16 -13.84 7.04
C GLY A 56 2.66 -14.08 7.23
N SER A 57 3.54 -13.47 6.42
CA SER A 57 4.99 -13.69 6.52
C SER A 57 5.81 -12.42 6.24
N LEU A 58 5.48 -11.33 6.91
CA LEU A 58 6.18 -10.06 6.72
C LEU A 58 7.50 -10.05 7.51
N MET A 59 8.61 -10.14 6.80
CA MET A 59 9.94 -10.09 7.40
C MET A 59 10.36 -8.63 7.56
N TRP A 60 10.48 -8.14 8.79
CA TRP A 60 10.89 -6.77 9.00
C TRP A 60 12.40 -6.65 9.18
N MET A 61 12.95 -5.54 8.71
CA MET A 61 14.24 -5.05 9.12
C MET A 61 14.09 -3.83 10.01
N THR A 62 14.86 -3.80 11.08
CA THR A 62 14.81 -2.73 12.07
C THR A 62 15.90 -1.70 11.80
N PHE A 63 15.51 -0.44 11.60
CA PHE A 63 16.41 0.70 11.74
C PHE A 63 16.30 1.24 13.15
N GLY A 64 16.95 0.57 14.10
CA GLY A 64 17.01 1.01 15.49
C GLY A 64 17.96 2.19 15.69
N LEU A 65 17.47 3.41 15.47
CA LEU A 65 18.30 4.63 15.48
C LEU A 65 18.41 5.29 16.86
N ALA A 66 17.34 5.25 17.65
CA ALA A 66 17.25 5.97 18.93
C ALA A 66 16.32 5.25 19.92
N CYS A 67 15.67 6.00 20.81
CA CYS A 67 14.80 5.48 21.87
C CYS A 67 13.69 4.52 21.38
N CYS A 68 13.07 4.80 20.22
CA CYS A 68 12.02 3.94 19.67
C CYS A 68 12.50 2.52 19.35
N ALA A 69 13.81 2.30 19.21
CA ALA A 69 14.37 0.97 19.02
C ALA A 69 14.11 0.07 20.23
N VAL A 70 14.10 0.63 21.45
CA VAL A 70 13.86 -0.13 22.68
C VAL A 70 12.42 -0.62 22.75
N GLU A 71 11.45 0.26 22.49
CA GLU A 71 10.04 -0.12 22.41
C GLU A 71 9.76 -1.13 21.28
N MET A 72 10.50 -1.04 20.17
CA MET A 72 10.44 -2.04 19.10
C MET A 72 11.01 -3.38 19.54
N MET A 73 12.12 -3.41 20.31
CA MET A 73 12.60 -4.64 20.93
C MET A 73 11.58 -5.23 21.92
N GLN A 74 10.90 -4.38 22.68
CA GLN A 74 9.83 -4.82 23.58
C GLN A 74 8.63 -5.39 22.81
N ALA A 75 8.31 -4.90 21.62
CA ALA A 75 7.27 -5.51 20.79
C ALA A 75 7.62 -6.96 20.41
N SER A 76 8.91 -7.27 20.20
CA SER A 76 9.42 -8.62 19.96
C SER A 76 9.59 -9.47 21.22
N MET A 77 9.49 -8.89 22.42
CA MET A 77 9.57 -9.63 23.67
C MET A 77 8.29 -10.45 23.90
N PRO A 78 8.36 -11.52 24.72
CA PRO A 78 7.28 -12.51 24.90
C PRO A 78 5.94 -11.95 25.38
N ARG A 79 5.89 -10.71 25.90
CA ARG A 79 4.63 -10.06 26.27
C ARG A 79 3.75 -9.77 25.05
N TYR A 80 4.36 -9.31 23.96
CA TYR A 80 3.64 -8.88 22.76
C TYR A 80 3.86 -9.83 21.58
N ASP A 81 5.01 -10.49 21.53
CA ASP A 81 5.36 -11.56 20.59
C ASP A 81 4.82 -11.32 19.17
N VAL A 82 5.42 -10.33 18.50
CA VAL A 82 5.04 -10.00 17.11
C VAL A 82 5.29 -11.15 16.12
N GLU A 83 6.11 -12.16 16.46
CA GLU A 83 6.31 -13.36 15.64
C GLU A 83 5.04 -14.20 15.52
N ARG A 84 4.13 -14.12 16.50
CA ARG A 84 2.79 -14.71 16.42
C ARG A 84 2.00 -14.24 15.19
N PHE A 85 2.22 -13.00 14.74
CA PHE A 85 1.52 -12.44 13.58
C PHE A 85 2.24 -12.71 12.25
N GLY A 86 3.27 -13.56 12.25
CA GLY A 86 4.11 -13.82 11.08
C GLY A 86 5.07 -12.67 10.76
N PHE A 87 5.25 -11.76 11.70
CA PHE A 87 6.13 -10.61 11.62
C PHE A 87 7.45 -11.06 12.27
N ALA A 88 8.56 -11.17 11.54
CA ALA A 88 9.82 -11.67 12.12
C ALA A 88 11.04 -10.78 11.77
N PRO A 89 11.99 -10.62 12.70
CA PRO A 89 13.17 -9.78 12.48
C PRO A 89 14.16 -10.45 11.54
N ARG A 90 14.60 -9.73 10.51
CA ARG A 90 15.73 -10.10 9.65
C ARG A 90 16.82 -9.05 9.73
N ALA A 91 18.05 -9.51 9.91
CA ALA A 91 19.22 -8.64 9.99
C ALA A 91 19.63 -8.06 8.63
N SER A 92 19.23 -8.69 7.51
CA SER A 92 19.63 -8.27 6.17
C SER A 92 18.48 -7.57 5.42
N PRO A 93 18.74 -6.42 4.77
CA PRO A 93 17.72 -5.71 3.98
C PRO A 93 17.26 -6.50 2.75
N ARG A 94 18.11 -7.39 2.23
CA ARG A 94 17.84 -8.13 0.99
C ARG A 94 16.80 -9.23 1.16
N GLN A 95 16.48 -9.58 2.40
CA GLN A 95 15.50 -10.62 2.75
C GLN A 95 14.26 -10.04 3.44
N SER A 96 14.24 -8.74 3.71
CA SER A 96 13.16 -8.08 4.44
C SER A 96 12.21 -7.37 3.49
N ASP A 97 10.92 -7.48 3.79
CA ASP A 97 9.83 -6.85 3.04
C ASP A 97 9.38 -5.55 3.72
N VAL A 98 9.59 -5.41 5.04
CA VAL A 98 9.17 -4.21 5.79
C VAL A 98 10.37 -3.55 6.44
N MET A 99 10.51 -2.23 6.28
CA MET A 99 11.52 -1.44 6.98
C MET A 99 10.86 -0.60 8.07
N ILE A 100 11.23 -0.82 9.32
CA ILE A 100 10.76 0.00 10.45
C ILE A 100 11.82 1.03 10.78
N VAL A 101 11.52 2.31 10.56
CA VAL A 101 12.40 3.41 10.93
C VAL A 101 12.09 3.81 12.37
N ALA A 102 12.86 3.27 13.31
CA ALA A 102 12.64 3.41 14.75
C ALA A 102 13.60 4.43 15.37
N GLY A 103 13.23 5.72 15.30
CA GLY A 103 13.90 6.80 16.00
C GLY A 103 14.30 7.99 15.12
N THR A 104 15.24 8.79 15.61
CA THR A 104 15.65 10.04 14.96
C THR A 104 16.54 9.80 13.76
N LEU A 105 16.11 10.25 12.58
CA LEU A 105 16.92 10.24 11.37
C LEU A 105 17.81 11.48 11.31
N THR A 106 19.12 11.30 11.49
CA THR A 106 20.10 12.39 11.34
C THR A 106 20.48 12.60 9.88
N ASN A 107 20.90 13.82 9.52
CA ASN A 107 21.34 14.16 8.17
C ASN A 107 22.48 13.24 7.67
N LYS A 108 23.35 12.80 8.59
CA LYS A 108 24.45 11.87 8.27
C LYS A 108 23.94 10.46 7.97
N MET A 109 22.86 10.03 8.61
CA MET A 109 22.29 8.70 8.44
C MET A 109 21.30 8.62 7.26
N ALA A 110 20.76 9.75 6.81
CA ALA A 110 19.85 9.84 5.67
C ALA A 110 20.32 9.08 4.39
N PRO A 111 21.56 9.25 3.89
CA PRO A 111 22.01 8.51 2.70
C PRO A 111 22.14 7.00 2.96
N ALA A 112 22.50 6.59 4.19
CA ALA A 112 22.58 5.18 4.54
C ALA A 112 21.19 4.52 4.57
N LEU A 113 20.19 5.23 5.13
CA LEU A 113 18.80 4.77 5.10
C LEU A 113 18.33 4.57 3.66
N ARG A 114 18.57 5.55 2.78
CA ARG A 114 18.16 5.46 1.37
C ARG A 114 18.81 4.26 0.67
N LYS A 115 20.12 4.09 0.83
CA LYS A 115 20.87 2.98 0.24
C LYS A 115 20.31 1.62 0.66
N VAL A 116 19.88 1.50 1.90
CA VAL A 116 19.34 0.25 2.43
C VAL A 116 17.94 -0.01 1.92
N TYR A 117 17.10 1.02 1.85
CA TYR A 117 15.78 0.95 1.22
C TYR A 117 15.88 0.52 -0.25
N ASP A 118 16.85 1.07 -0.99
CA ASP A 118 17.09 0.72 -2.40
C ASP A 118 17.60 -0.73 -2.59
N GLN A 119 18.08 -1.39 -1.53
CA GLN A 119 18.53 -2.79 -1.58
C GLN A 119 17.43 -3.81 -1.22
N MET A 120 16.26 -3.34 -0.79
CA MET A 120 15.14 -4.22 -0.45
C MET A 120 14.42 -4.71 -1.72
N PRO A 121 14.01 -5.99 -1.75
CA PRO A 121 13.23 -6.52 -2.86
C PRO A 121 11.84 -5.87 -2.91
N GLU A 122 11.22 -5.87 -4.10
CA GLU A 122 9.82 -5.48 -4.26
C GLU A 122 8.93 -6.72 -4.05
N PRO A 123 7.91 -6.70 -3.16
CA PRO A 123 7.22 -5.57 -2.54
C PRO A 123 7.87 -5.13 -1.21
N ARG A 124 8.16 -3.84 -1.08
CA ARG A 124 8.72 -3.26 0.15
C ARG A 124 7.77 -2.26 0.78
N TYR A 125 7.66 -2.30 2.10
CA TYR A 125 6.84 -1.37 2.87
C TYR A 125 7.69 -0.65 3.93
N VAL A 126 7.28 0.55 4.32
CA VAL A 126 7.98 1.35 5.33
C VAL A 126 7.02 1.77 6.44
N ILE A 127 7.38 1.43 7.68
CA ILE A 127 6.70 1.91 8.88
C ILE A 127 7.59 2.99 9.51
N SER A 128 7.05 4.19 9.65
CA SER A 128 7.68 5.26 10.41
C SER A 128 7.26 5.15 11.87
N MET A 129 8.21 4.90 12.77
CA MET A 129 7.94 4.69 14.19
C MET A 129 8.44 5.86 15.03
N GLY A 130 7.48 6.55 15.64
CA GLY A 130 7.71 7.62 16.60
C GLY A 130 7.83 9.01 15.98
N SER A 131 7.66 10.03 16.82
CA SER A 131 7.54 11.43 16.39
C SER A 131 8.75 11.92 15.60
N CYS A 132 9.96 11.44 15.93
CA CYS A 132 11.18 11.82 15.23
C CYS A 132 11.21 11.27 13.79
N ALA A 133 10.82 10.01 13.59
CA ALA A 133 10.74 9.42 12.26
C ALA A 133 9.58 10.01 11.45
N ASN A 134 8.43 10.29 12.09
CA ASN A 134 7.25 10.80 11.40
C ASN A 134 7.45 12.22 10.85
N GLY A 135 8.10 13.10 11.62
CA GLY A 135 8.20 14.51 11.25
C GLY A 135 9.34 15.28 11.93
N GLY A 136 10.35 14.61 12.46
CA GLY A 136 11.45 15.24 13.22
C GLY A 136 11.17 15.36 14.73
N GLY A 137 9.90 15.40 15.13
CA GLY A 137 9.48 15.30 16.53
C GLY A 137 10.13 16.38 17.41
N TYR A 138 10.67 15.96 18.55
CA TYR A 138 11.36 16.86 19.49
C TYR A 138 12.55 17.60 18.84
N TYR A 139 13.18 16.98 17.83
CA TYR A 139 14.35 17.54 17.14
C TYR A 139 14.01 18.23 15.81
N HIS A 140 12.75 18.62 15.59
CA HIS A 140 12.31 19.21 14.33
C HIS A 140 13.11 20.46 13.90
N TYR A 141 13.51 21.29 14.88
CA TYR A 141 14.30 22.51 14.64
C TYR A 141 15.82 22.30 14.78
N SER A 142 16.28 21.06 14.96
CA SER A 142 17.71 20.76 15.04
C SER A 142 18.39 20.92 13.68
N TYR A 143 19.65 21.34 13.69
CA TYR A 143 20.48 21.51 12.50
C TYR A 143 20.90 20.17 11.86
N ALA A 144 20.90 19.08 12.63
CA ALA A 144 21.46 17.79 12.22
C ALA A 144 20.41 16.69 11.98
N VAL A 145 19.11 17.02 12.04
CA VAL A 145 18.02 16.05 11.95
C VAL A 145 17.17 16.30 10.71
N VAL A 146 16.84 15.23 10.00
CA VAL A 146 15.87 15.27 8.91
C VAL A 146 14.47 15.37 9.51
N ARG A 147 13.68 16.33 9.03
CA ARG A 147 12.32 16.57 9.50
C ARG A 147 11.34 15.54 8.91
N GLY A 148 11.50 14.29 9.34
CA GLY A 148 10.72 13.12 8.91
C GLY A 148 11.47 12.23 7.91
N CYS A 149 11.30 10.92 8.07
CA CYS A 149 11.86 9.92 7.15
C CYS A 149 11.18 9.93 5.77
N ASP A 150 9.96 10.46 5.69
CA ASP A 150 9.18 10.64 4.46
C ASP A 150 9.90 11.49 3.39
N ARG A 151 10.85 12.33 3.80
CA ARG A 151 11.68 13.11 2.87
C ARG A 151 12.70 12.25 2.10
N ILE A 152 12.98 11.04 2.58
CA ILE A 152 14.06 10.17 2.06
C ILE A 152 13.47 8.89 1.46
N VAL A 153 12.47 8.31 2.11
CA VAL A 153 11.80 7.07 1.72
C VAL A 153 10.29 7.25 1.83
N PRO A 154 9.49 6.67 0.91
CA PRO A 154 8.04 6.73 1.01
C PRO A 154 7.57 5.93 2.23
N VAL A 155 6.65 6.49 3.02
CA VAL A 155 6.13 5.85 4.23
C VAL A 155 4.71 5.32 4.01
N ASP A 156 4.45 4.09 4.43
CA ASP A 156 3.14 3.46 4.32
C ASP A 156 2.26 3.69 5.55
N VAL A 157 2.85 3.59 6.73
CA VAL A 157 2.17 3.71 8.01
C VAL A 157 3.00 4.56 8.97
N TYR A 158 2.34 5.52 9.62
CA TYR A 158 2.93 6.34 10.68
C TYR A 158 2.41 5.85 12.04
N VAL A 159 3.33 5.53 12.95
CA VAL A 159 3.02 5.17 14.33
C VAL A 159 3.35 6.36 15.23
N PRO A 160 2.36 7.06 15.80
CA PRO A 160 2.59 8.22 16.66
C PRO A 160 3.05 7.81 18.07
N GLY A 161 3.99 8.58 18.65
CA GLY A 161 4.48 8.41 20.03
C GLY A 161 5.95 8.83 20.20
N CYS A 162 6.42 9.05 21.44
CA CYS A 162 7.80 9.49 21.69
C CYS A 162 8.37 8.96 23.04
N PRO A 163 8.69 7.66 23.15
CA PRO A 163 8.47 6.60 22.16
C PRO A 163 7.00 6.12 22.17
N PRO A 164 6.49 5.54 21.06
CA PRO A 164 5.19 4.88 21.04
C PRO A 164 5.24 3.62 21.91
N THR A 165 4.15 3.27 22.59
CA THR A 165 4.07 2.00 23.33
C THR A 165 4.25 0.82 22.37
N ALA A 166 4.76 -0.31 22.87
CA ALA A 166 4.92 -1.51 22.07
C ALA A 166 3.58 -1.97 21.43
N GLU A 167 2.47 -1.82 22.16
CA GLU A 167 1.11 -2.07 21.66
C GLU A 167 0.75 -1.19 20.47
N ALA A 168 1.13 0.09 20.49
CA ALA A 168 0.89 1.01 19.39
C ALA A 168 1.68 0.59 18.14
N LEU A 169 2.89 0.05 18.30
CA LEU A 169 3.65 -0.52 17.19
C LEU A 169 2.95 -1.77 16.62
N VAL A 170 2.49 -2.69 17.48
CA VAL A 170 1.71 -3.87 17.04
C VAL A 170 0.47 -3.43 16.27
N TYR A 171 -0.24 -2.41 16.75
CA TYR A 171 -1.37 -1.84 16.03
C TYR A 171 -0.98 -1.29 14.66
N GLY A 172 0.15 -0.58 14.55
CA GLY A 172 0.69 -0.10 13.27
C GLY A 172 0.98 -1.24 12.28
N ILE A 173 1.49 -2.37 12.77
CA ILE A 173 1.73 -3.58 11.96
C ILE A 173 0.40 -4.17 11.46
N LEU A 174 -0.61 -4.28 12.33
CA LEU A 174 -1.94 -4.75 11.94
C LEU A 174 -2.60 -3.82 10.92
N GLN A 175 -2.37 -2.50 11.03
CA GLN A 175 -2.83 -1.53 10.05
C GLN A 175 -2.12 -1.70 8.70
N LEU A 176 -0.81 -1.97 8.70
CA LEU A 176 -0.08 -2.30 7.47
C LEU A 176 -0.65 -3.57 6.82
N GLN A 177 -0.90 -4.63 7.60
CA GLN A 177 -1.52 -5.85 7.08
C GLN A 177 -2.88 -5.56 6.43
N LYS A 178 -3.71 -4.68 7.03
CA LYS A 178 -4.99 -4.25 6.43
C LYS A 178 -4.80 -3.46 5.13
N LYS A 179 -3.75 -2.63 5.03
CA LYS A 179 -3.40 -1.90 3.81
C LYS A 179 -3.06 -2.89 2.69
N ILE A 180 -2.18 -3.85 2.96
CA ILE A 180 -1.78 -4.89 1.99
C ILE A 180 -2.99 -5.73 1.54
N ARG A 181 -3.93 -6.05 2.45
CA ARG A 181 -5.16 -6.77 2.09
C ARG A 181 -6.08 -6.01 1.13
N ARG A 182 -6.01 -4.67 1.13
CA ARG A 182 -6.85 -3.83 0.28
C ARG A 182 -6.23 -3.58 -1.09
N GLU A 183 -4.90 -3.51 -1.16
CA GLU A 183 -4.19 -3.14 -2.40
C GLU A 183 -4.19 -4.22 -3.48
N GLY A 184 -4.63 -5.45 -3.19
CA GLY A 184 -4.85 -6.58 -4.12
C GLY A 184 -4.50 -6.30 -5.60
N SER A 185 -3.20 -6.31 -5.90
CA SER A 185 -2.68 -5.94 -7.22
C SER A 185 -1.69 -7.00 -7.70
N ILE A 186 -2.13 -7.78 -8.68
CA ILE A 186 -1.31 -8.60 -9.58
C ILE A 186 -0.53 -7.73 -10.57
N GLU A 187 -0.90 -6.47 -10.80
CA GLU A 187 -0.11 -5.58 -11.65
C GLU A 187 1.17 -5.15 -10.91
N ARG A 188 2.30 -5.55 -11.48
CA ARG A 188 3.67 -5.21 -11.14
C ARG A 188 4.43 -4.91 -12.42
#